data_AF-A0A936LJY4-F1
#
_entry.id   AF-A0A936LJY4-F1
#
_cell.length_a   1.000
_cell.length_b   1.000
_cell.length_c   1.000
_cell.angle_alpha   90.00
_cell.angle_beta   90.00
_cell.angle_gamma   90.00
#
_symmetry.space_group_name_H-M   'P 1'
#
loop_
_entity.id
_entity.type
_entity.pdbx_description
1 polymer ?
#
loop_
_entity_poly.entity_id
_entity_poly.type
_entity_poly.pdbx_seq_one_letter_code
_entity_poly.pdbx_strand_id
1 'polypeptide(L)'
;MLEHKTSPTSIPRPLQRMKETLSKRQSLINEINFTYRRLLRMLPAITKRVHDGPVERTFAEQDEMDGLIRDRLGRVATEHGLTPEACTCEEAEAMVESVRYADRAARTPAERSVTVLAALTSVRAFLIRLWDKLIGALSPSDQGDLRTEAKALQEREAELHRELITLAQRPGATADRS
;
A
#
# COMPACT_ATOMS: atom_id res chain seq x y z
N MET A 1 26.31 39.52 -35.56
CA MET A 1 25.87 38.94 -34.28
C MET A 1 25.86 37.44 -34.43
N LEU A 2 26.79 36.73 -33.78
CA LEU A 2 26.88 35.27 -33.79
C LEU A 2 26.10 34.74 -32.58
N GLU A 3 24.95 34.12 -32.83
CA GLU A 3 24.18 33.42 -31.81
C GLU A 3 24.91 32.13 -31.43
N HIS A 4 25.55 32.12 -30.25
CA HIS A 4 26.02 30.88 -29.65
C HIS A 4 24.83 30.03 -29.22
N LYS A 5 24.45 29.06 -30.06
CA LYS A 5 23.64 27.91 -29.65
C LYS A 5 24.42 27.13 -28.60
N THR A 6 24.09 27.33 -27.33
CA THR A 6 24.52 26.45 -26.24
C THR A 6 23.88 25.09 -26.44
N SER A 7 24.67 24.12 -26.88
CA SER A 7 24.26 22.72 -26.95
C SER A 7 23.85 22.22 -25.55
N PRO A 8 22.72 21.52 -25.41
CA PRO A 8 22.30 20.97 -24.12
C PRO A 8 23.34 19.94 -23.68
N THR A 9 23.97 20.19 -22.54
CA THR A 9 24.95 19.30 -21.92
C THR A 9 24.23 18.01 -21.52
N SER A 10 24.47 16.93 -22.25
CA SER A 10 23.84 15.64 -21.96
C SER A 10 24.38 15.09 -20.63
N ILE A 11 23.47 14.70 -19.74
CA ILE A 11 23.84 14.09 -18.46
C ILE A 11 24.55 12.77 -18.74
N PRO A 12 25.71 12.48 -18.10
CA PRO A 12 26.35 11.18 -18.17
C PRO A 12 25.39 10.03 -17.85
N ARG A 13 25.39 8.97 -18.67
CA ARG A 13 24.49 7.80 -18.50
C ARG A 13 24.44 7.23 -17.08
N PRO A 14 25.54 7.13 -16.30
CA PRO A 14 25.48 6.67 -14.92
C PRO A 14 24.62 7.56 -14.01
N LEU A 15 24.76 8.87 -14.13
CA LEU A 15 23.98 9.84 -13.35
C LEU A 15 22.50 9.80 -13.72
N GLN A 16 22.19 9.57 -15.00
CA GLN A 16 20.81 9.36 -15.44
C GLN A 16 20.18 8.12 -14.78
N ARG A 17 20.88 6.98 -14.76
CA ARG A 17 20.40 5.74 -14.10
C ARG A 17 20.21 5.92 -12.59
N MET A 18 21.10 6.66 -11.93
CA MET A 18 20.96 6.98 -10.51
C MET A 18 19.71 7.81 -10.25
N LYS A 19 19.46 8.84 -11.06
CA LYS A 19 18.26 9.68 -10.98
C LYS A 19 16.98 8.86 -11.20
N GLU A 20 16.95 8.01 -12.22
CA GLU A 20 15.81 7.13 -12.51
C GLU A 20 15.54 6.16 -11.34
N THR A 21 16.59 5.60 -10.75
CA THR A 21 16.48 4.69 -9.60
C THR A 21 15.93 5.42 -8.37
N LEU A 22 16.45 6.61 -8.06
CA LEU A 22 15.97 7.43 -6.94
C LEU A 22 14.50 7.83 -7.14
N SER A 23 14.15 8.31 -8.34
CA SER A 23 12.78 8.67 -8.70
C SER A 23 11.83 7.48 -8.57
N LYS A 24 12.28 6.28 -8.97
CA LYS A 24 11.49 5.05 -8.83
C LYS A 24 11.25 4.70 -7.36
N ARG A 25 12.30 4.76 -6.52
CA ARG A 25 12.17 4.52 -5.06
C ARG A 25 11.18 5.49 -4.42
N GLN A 26 11.33 6.79 -4.73
CA GLN A 26 10.44 7.83 -4.22
C GLN A 26 8.99 7.59 -4.65
N SER A 27 8.76 7.27 -5.93
CA SER A 27 7.42 6.97 -6.44
C SER A 27 6.77 5.79 -5.70
N LEU A 28 7.51 4.71 -5.46
CA LEU A 28 7.00 3.53 -4.75
C LEU A 28 6.69 3.83 -3.28
N ILE A 29 7.55 4.58 -2.60
CA ILE A 29 7.31 5.03 -1.21
C ILE A 29 6.06 5.90 -1.13
N ASN A 30 5.91 6.84 -2.07
CA ASN A 30 4.74 7.71 -2.13
C ASN A 30 3.46 6.90 -2.36
N GLU A 31 3.49 5.90 -3.24
CA GLU A 31 2.34 5.06 -3.57
C GLU A 31 1.91 4.14 -2.41
N ILE A 32 2.88 3.52 -1.74
CA ILE A 32 2.64 2.71 -0.53
C ILE A 32 2.06 3.60 0.58
N ASN A 33 2.68 4.74 0.86
CA ASN A 33 2.22 5.68 1.88
C ASN A 33 0.83 6.24 1.55
N PHE A 34 0.57 6.57 0.29
CA PHE A 34 -0.74 7.01 -0.18
C PHE A 34 -1.82 5.97 0.14
N THR A 35 -1.55 4.70 -0.18
CA THR A 35 -2.50 3.60 0.02
C THR A 35 -2.83 3.44 1.51
N TYR A 36 -1.83 3.33 2.39
CA TYR A 36 -2.07 3.23 3.84
C TYR A 36 -2.81 4.45 4.40
N ARG A 37 -2.47 5.67 3.99
CA ARG A 37 -3.17 6.89 4.45
C ARG A 37 -4.64 6.89 4.06
N ARG A 38 -4.99 6.34 2.89
CA ARG A 38 -6.39 6.23 2.45
C ARG A 38 -7.12 5.14 3.23
N LEU A 39 -6.50 3.98 3.43
CA LEU A 39 -7.05 2.89 4.24
C LEU A 39 -7.36 3.36 5.67
N LEU A 40 -6.39 3.98 6.35
CA LEU A 40 -6.54 4.52 7.71
C LEU A 40 -7.65 5.56 7.87
N ARG A 41 -8.05 6.24 6.78
CA ARG A 41 -9.18 7.17 6.81
C ARG A 41 -10.53 6.47 6.68
N MET A 42 -10.59 5.35 5.95
CA MET A 42 -11.84 4.68 5.62
C MET A 42 -12.15 3.49 6.54
N LEU A 43 -11.12 2.74 6.95
CA LEU A 43 -11.26 1.48 7.65
C LEU A 43 -12.05 1.64 8.96
N PRO A 44 -11.81 2.67 9.81
CA PRO A 44 -12.59 2.84 11.04
C PRO A 44 -14.10 3.03 10.80
N ALA A 45 -14.47 3.66 9.68
CA ALA A 45 -15.87 3.86 9.32
C ALA A 45 -16.49 2.57 8.77
N ILE A 46 -15.73 1.82 7.96
CA ILE A 46 -16.13 0.52 7.41
C ILE A 46 -16.35 -0.49 8.53
N THR A 47 -15.40 -0.60 9.48
CA THR A 47 -15.45 -1.50 10.65
C THR A 47 -16.77 -1.36 11.42
N LYS A 48 -17.25 -0.13 11.62
CA LYS A 48 -18.52 0.14 12.31
C LYS A 48 -19.77 -0.35 11.56
N ARG A 49 -19.67 -0.69 10.26
CA ARG A 49 -20.81 -1.03 9.38
C ARG A 49 -20.90 -2.51 9.00
N VAL A 50 -19.86 -3.32 9.22
CA VAL A 50 -19.82 -4.73 8.81
C VAL A 50 -20.60 -5.66 9.76
N HIS A 51 -20.73 -5.30 11.04
CA HIS A 51 -21.50 -6.04 12.07
C HIS A 51 -21.27 -7.57 12.09
N ASP A 52 -20.06 -7.99 11.73
CA ASP A 52 -19.59 -9.37 11.80
C ASP A 52 -18.41 -9.36 12.77
N GLY A 53 -18.58 -9.98 13.95
CA GLY A 53 -17.61 -9.85 15.04
C GLY A 53 -16.18 -10.26 14.66
N PRO A 54 -15.96 -11.42 14.00
CA PRO A 54 -14.67 -11.77 13.43
C PRO A 54 -14.11 -10.74 12.44
N VAL A 55 -14.89 -10.27 11.48
CA VAL A 55 -14.45 -9.29 10.48
C VAL A 55 -14.14 -7.94 11.11
N GLU A 56 -14.97 -7.49 12.05
CA GLU A 56 -14.79 -6.25 12.79
C GLU A 56 -13.45 -6.24 13.55
N ARG A 57 -13.13 -7.34 14.25
CA ARG A 57 -11.84 -7.49 14.95
C ARG A 57 -10.67 -7.47 13.98
N THR A 58 -10.72 -8.26 12.90
CA THR A 58 -9.65 -8.27 11.89
C THR A 58 -9.46 -6.89 11.25
N PHE A 59 -10.54 -6.13 10.99
CA PHE A 59 -10.41 -4.78 10.43
C PHE A 59 -9.84 -3.78 11.44
N ALA A 60 -10.17 -3.88 12.72
CA ALA A 60 -9.57 -3.06 13.77
C ALA A 60 -8.07 -3.34 13.90
N GLU A 61 -7.68 -4.62 13.93
CA GLU A 61 -6.27 -5.03 13.97
C GLU A 61 -5.52 -4.54 12.72
N GLN A 62 -6.15 -4.55 11.55
CA GLN A 62 -5.57 -3.98 10.33
C GLN A 62 -5.39 -2.47 10.38
N ASP A 63 -6.32 -1.72 10.97
CA ASP A 63 -6.19 -0.27 11.12
C ASP A 63 -4.97 0.10 11.99
N GLU A 64 -4.80 -0.60 13.11
CA GLU A 64 -3.64 -0.44 13.99
C GLU A 64 -2.33 -0.78 13.26
N MET A 65 -2.33 -1.91 12.55
CA MET A 65 -1.15 -2.37 11.81
C MET A 65 -0.78 -1.45 10.64
N ASP A 66 -1.77 -0.94 9.90
CA ASP A 66 -1.55 0.01 8.81
C ASP A 66 -0.93 1.31 9.33
N GLY A 67 -1.35 1.75 10.52
CA GLY A 67 -0.79 2.92 11.20
C GLY A 67 0.69 2.70 11.52
N LEU A 68 1.01 1.56 12.14
CA LEU A 68 2.38 1.18 12.48
C LEU A 68 3.27 1.03 11.25
N ILE A 69 2.80 0.37 10.18
CA ILE A 69 3.57 0.18 8.95
C ILE A 69 3.86 1.54 8.30
N ARG A 70 2.84 2.40 8.16
CA ARG A 70 2.99 3.75 7.60
C ARG A 70 4.02 4.57 8.36
N ASP A 71 3.91 4.59 9.69
CA ASP A 71 4.78 5.42 10.52
C ASP A 71 6.24 4.91 10.49
N ARG A 72 6.43 3.59 10.51
CA ARG A 72 7.76 2.98 10.36
C ARG A 72 8.37 3.27 8.99
N LEU A 73 7.61 3.07 7.90
CA LEU A 73 8.04 3.41 6.55
C LEU A 73 8.43 4.89 6.44
N GLY A 74 7.57 5.79 6.93
CA GLY A 74 7.83 7.23 6.85
C GLY A 74 9.11 7.64 7.57
N ARG A 75 9.35 7.10 8.76
CA ARG A 75 10.59 7.34 9.52
C ARG A 75 11.82 6.84 8.77
N VAL A 76 11.87 5.56 8.41
CA VAL A 76 13.06 4.98 7.76
C VAL A 76 13.31 5.61 6.38
N ALA A 77 12.27 5.93 5.63
CA ALA A 77 12.41 6.58 4.33
C ALA A 77 13.02 7.99 4.48
N THR A 78 12.59 8.75 5.49
CA THR A 78 13.13 10.08 5.80
C THR A 78 14.60 10.04 6.20
N GLU A 79 15.01 9.05 7.01
CA GLU A 79 16.42 8.84 7.38
C GLU A 79 17.33 8.61 6.16
N HIS A 80 16.77 8.07 5.08
CA HIS A 80 17.45 7.86 3.80
C HIS A 80 17.17 8.95 2.74
N GLY A 81 16.61 10.09 3.14
CA GLY A 81 16.34 11.23 2.24
C GLY A 81 15.20 11.02 1.25
N LEU A 82 14.32 10.04 1.50
CA LEU A 82 13.17 9.67 0.67
C LEU A 82 11.85 10.03 1.38
N THR A 83 11.70 11.28 1.80
CA THR A 83 10.52 11.73 2.55
C THR A 83 9.24 11.46 1.75
N PRO A 84 8.22 10.78 2.30
CA PRO A 84 6.98 10.53 1.57
C PRO A 84 6.25 11.84 1.23
N GLU A 85 5.88 11.99 -0.04
CA GLU A 85 5.17 13.14 -0.57
C GLU A 85 3.74 12.77 -1.00
N ALA A 86 2.93 13.77 -1.31
CA ALA A 86 1.64 13.52 -1.95
C ALA A 86 1.87 12.97 -3.37
N CYS A 87 1.11 11.94 -3.77
CA CYS A 87 1.07 11.47 -5.15
C CYS A 87 -0.36 11.40 -5.67
N THR A 88 -0.47 11.51 -7.00
CA THR A 88 -1.63 11.08 -7.78
C THR A 88 -1.27 9.75 -8.43
N CYS A 89 -1.45 8.66 -7.69
CA CYS A 89 -1.10 7.32 -8.11
C CYS A 89 -2.37 6.60 -8.60
N GLU A 90 -2.59 6.51 -9.91
CA GLU A 90 -3.86 6.01 -10.49
C GLU A 90 -4.19 4.57 -10.05
N GLU A 91 -3.20 3.67 -10.06
CA GLU A 91 -3.42 2.27 -9.66
C GLU A 91 -3.78 2.18 -8.17
N ALA A 92 -3.06 2.88 -7.30
CA ALA A 92 -3.38 2.95 -5.88
C ALA A 92 -4.74 3.61 -5.60
N GLU A 93 -5.11 4.68 -6.31
CA GLU A 93 -6.44 5.31 -6.20
C GLU A 93 -7.54 4.33 -6.61
N ALA A 94 -7.36 3.58 -7.70
CA ALA A 94 -8.31 2.57 -8.14
C ALA A 94 -8.48 1.45 -7.10
N MET A 95 -7.39 1.01 -6.47
CA MET A 95 -7.42 -0.01 -5.41
C MET A 95 -8.21 0.46 -4.18
N VAL A 96 -7.98 1.69 -3.72
CA VAL A 96 -8.70 2.22 -2.54
C VAL A 96 -10.16 2.57 -2.86
N GLU A 97 -10.45 3.04 -4.08
CA GLU A 97 -11.83 3.26 -4.51
C GLU A 97 -12.61 1.95 -4.63
N SER A 98 -11.98 0.85 -5.04
CA SER A 98 -12.61 -0.48 -5.02
C SER A 98 -13.14 -0.85 -3.63
N VAL A 99 -12.38 -0.59 -2.57
CA VAL A 99 -12.82 -0.79 -1.18
C VAL A 99 -13.99 0.12 -0.84
N ARG A 100 -13.93 1.39 -1.26
CA ARG A 100 -15.02 2.37 -1.04
C ARG A 100 -16.31 1.95 -1.74
N TYR A 101 -16.22 1.46 -2.97
CA TYR A 101 -17.37 0.95 -3.72
C TYR A 101 -17.94 -0.31 -3.07
N ALA A 102 -17.09 -1.25 -2.64
CA ALA A 102 -17.53 -2.45 -1.92
C ALA A 102 -18.33 -2.11 -0.65
N ASP A 103 -17.84 -1.16 0.16
CA ASP A 103 -18.53 -0.70 1.37
C ASP A 103 -19.90 -0.07 1.08
N ARG A 104 -19.99 0.74 0.01
CA ARG A 104 -21.19 1.53 -0.33
C ARG A 104 -22.24 0.78 -1.16
N ALA A 105 -21.82 -0.17 -2.00
CA ALA A 105 -22.72 -0.90 -2.88
C ALA A 105 -23.54 -1.97 -2.13
N ALA A 106 -23.00 -2.49 -1.02
CA ALA A 106 -23.64 -3.54 -0.24
C ALA A 106 -24.88 -3.03 0.50
N ARG A 107 -25.98 -3.79 0.38
CA ARG A 107 -27.29 -3.45 0.98
C ARG A 107 -27.38 -3.91 2.42
N THR A 108 -26.73 -5.01 2.76
CA THR A 108 -26.76 -5.60 4.11
C THR A 108 -25.36 -5.60 4.74
N PRO A 109 -25.26 -5.61 6.09
CA PRO A 109 -23.98 -5.75 6.77
C PRO A 109 -23.20 -7.01 6.36
N ALA A 110 -23.88 -8.15 6.23
CA ALA A 110 -23.24 -9.40 5.81
C ALA A 110 -22.67 -9.32 4.38
N GLU A 111 -23.42 -8.76 3.43
CA GLU A 111 -22.93 -8.52 2.06
C GLU A 111 -21.73 -7.57 2.06
N ARG A 112 -21.77 -6.53 2.91
CA ARG A 112 -20.68 -5.57 3.07
C ARG A 112 -19.42 -6.26 3.59
N SER A 113 -19.54 -7.12 4.59
CA SER A 113 -18.42 -7.88 5.13
C SER A 113 -17.72 -8.67 4.05
N VAL A 114 -18.47 -9.44 3.26
CA VAL A 114 -17.91 -10.26 2.17
C VAL A 114 -17.24 -9.42 1.09
N THR A 115 -17.92 -8.37 0.61
CA THR A 115 -17.42 -7.55 -0.51
C THR A 115 -16.21 -6.70 -0.12
N VAL A 116 -16.23 -6.10 1.07
CA VAL A 116 -15.10 -5.33 1.60
C VAL A 116 -13.91 -6.25 1.88
N LEU A 117 -14.14 -7.44 2.45
CA LEU A 117 -13.07 -8.41 2.70
C LEU A 117 -12.36 -8.79 1.40
N ALA A 118 -13.10 -9.05 0.32
CA ALA A 118 -12.56 -9.35 -0.99
C ALA A 118 -11.78 -8.15 -1.58
N ALA A 119 -12.30 -6.93 -1.43
CA ALA A 119 -11.62 -5.72 -1.89
C ALA A 119 -10.31 -5.48 -1.13
N LEU A 120 -10.33 -5.58 0.22
CA LEU A 120 -9.14 -5.44 1.05
C LEU A 120 -8.09 -6.51 0.73
N THR A 121 -8.50 -7.76 0.50
CA THR A 121 -7.57 -8.83 0.07
C THR A 121 -6.82 -8.41 -1.20
N SER A 122 -7.52 -7.81 -2.16
CA SER A 122 -6.93 -7.31 -3.40
C SER A 122 -5.96 -6.15 -3.15
N VAL A 123 -6.28 -5.23 -2.23
CA VAL A 123 -5.39 -4.13 -1.83
C VAL A 123 -4.12 -4.66 -1.16
N ARG A 124 -4.23 -5.65 -0.26
CA ARG A 124 -3.07 -6.27 0.40
C ARG A 124 -2.15 -6.95 -0.63
N ALA A 125 -2.72 -7.70 -1.57
CA ALA A 125 -1.95 -8.30 -2.66
C ALA A 125 -1.23 -7.24 -3.52
N PHE A 126 -1.87 -6.08 -3.75
CA PHE A 126 -1.25 -4.94 -4.43
C PHE A 126 -0.09 -4.34 -3.63
N LEU A 127 -0.27 -4.11 -2.32
CA LEU A 127 0.78 -3.60 -1.44
C LEU A 127 2.00 -4.53 -1.39
N ILE A 128 1.80 -5.85 -1.31
CA ILE A 128 2.89 -6.84 -1.36
C ILE A 128 3.73 -6.69 -2.64
N ARG A 129 3.08 -6.46 -3.79
CA ARG A 129 3.77 -6.23 -5.07
C ARG A 129 4.53 -4.90 -5.08
N LEU A 130 3.98 -3.84 -4.49
CA LEU A 130 4.70 -2.56 -4.36
C LEU A 130 5.93 -2.69 -3.47
N TRP A 131 5.81 -3.41 -2.35
CA TRP A 131 6.93 -3.72 -1.47
C TRP A 131 8.04 -4.48 -2.20
N ASP A 132 7.68 -5.50 -3.00
CA ASP A 132 8.65 -6.27 -3.79
C ASP A 132 9.39 -5.37 -4.80
N LYS A 133 8.64 -4.51 -5.52
CA LYS A 133 9.22 -3.51 -6.42
C LYS A 133 10.16 -2.54 -5.69
N LEU A 134 9.81 -2.11 -4.48
CA LEU A 134 10.64 -1.22 -3.67
C LEU A 134 11.92 -1.93 -3.24
N ILE A 135 11.82 -3.11 -2.64
CA ILE A 135 12.96 -3.93 -2.21
C ILE A 135 13.92 -4.21 -3.38
N GLY A 136 13.38 -4.52 -4.57
CA GLY A 136 14.16 -4.70 -5.78
C GLY A 136 14.86 -3.42 -6.27
N ALA A 137 14.32 -2.25 -5.96
CA ALA A 137 14.94 -0.96 -6.30
C ALA A 137 16.00 -0.49 -5.29
N LEU A 138 16.02 -1.03 -4.05
CA LEU A 138 16.96 -0.64 -2.99
C LEU A 138 18.34 -1.27 -3.19
N SER A 139 19.39 -0.46 -3.08
CA SER A 139 20.79 -0.95 -3.15
C SER A 139 21.14 -1.73 -1.88
N PRO A 140 21.72 -2.94 -1.98
CA PRO A 140 22.19 -3.68 -0.80
C PRO A 140 23.29 -2.96 0.00
N SER A 141 24.12 -2.10 -0.64
CA SER A 141 25.26 -1.45 0.00
C SER A 141 24.90 -0.19 0.78
N ASP A 142 24.03 0.65 0.22
CA ASP A 142 23.81 2.02 0.70
C ASP A 142 22.50 2.17 1.50
N GLN A 143 21.62 1.16 1.39
CA GLN A 143 20.26 1.19 1.95
C GLN A 143 19.93 -0.14 2.64
N GLY A 144 20.93 -0.76 3.27
CA GLY A 144 20.79 -2.03 3.98
C GLY A 144 19.68 -1.99 5.04
N ASP A 145 19.62 -0.91 5.82
CA ASP A 145 18.63 -0.73 6.88
C ASP A 145 17.22 -0.56 6.32
N LEU A 146 17.02 0.38 5.37
CA LEU A 146 15.74 0.55 4.67
C LEU A 146 15.27 -0.73 3.97
N ARG A 147 16.19 -1.51 3.38
CA ARG A 147 15.86 -2.79 2.74
C ARG A 147 15.42 -3.84 3.76
N THR A 148 16.09 -3.90 4.91
CA THR A 148 15.76 -4.83 5.99
C THR A 148 14.39 -4.48 6.58
N GLU A 149 14.15 -3.20 6.82
CA GLU A 149 12.87 -2.69 7.30
C GLU A 149 11.75 -2.96 6.29
N ALA A 150 11.96 -2.66 5.00
CA ALA A 150 10.99 -2.92 3.95
C ALA A 150 10.59 -4.40 3.85
N LYS A 151 11.55 -5.33 4.03
CA LYS A 151 11.26 -6.77 4.09
C LYS A 151 10.41 -7.14 5.29
N ALA A 152 10.76 -6.65 6.48
CA ALA A 152 9.99 -6.91 7.69
C ALA A 152 8.54 -6.37 7.58
N LEU A 153 8.37 -5.19 6.99
CA LEU A 153 7.04 -4.62 6.73
C LEU A 153 6.27 -5.40 5.65
N GLN A 154 6.95 -5.89 4.60
CA GLN A 154 6.34 -6.76 3.58
C GLN A 154 5.88 -8.09 4.17
N GLU A 155 6.67 -8.71 5.06
CA GLU A 155 6.28 -9.95 5.74
C GLU A 155 5.02 -9.74 6.58
N ARG A 156 4.94 -8.61 7.28
CA ARG A 156 3.73 -8.24 8.02
C ARG A 156 2.53 -8.03 7.09
N GLU A 157 2.71 -7.37 5.95
CA GLU A 157 1.66 -7.24 4.94
C GLU A 157 1.17 -8.61 4.42
N ALA A 158 2.09 -9.56 4.23
CA ALA A 158 1.76 -10.92 3.82
C ALA A 158 0.97 -11.69 4.90
N GLU A 159 1.22 -11.43 6.19
CA GLU A 159 0.41 -11.95 7.29
C GLU A 159 -1.02 -11.41 7.25
N LEU A 160 -1.19 -10.09 7.11
CA LEU A 160 -2.51 -9.46 6.99
C LEU A 160 -3.30 -10.02 5.80
N HIS A 161 -2.62 -10.20 4.66
CA HIS A 161 -3.22 -10.80 3.47
C HIS A 161 -3.69 -12.24 3.72
N ARG A 162 -2.86 -13.08 4.36
CA ARG A 162 -3.23 -14.46 4.70
C ARG A 162 -4.41 -14.52 5.65
N GLU A 163 -4.45 -13.63 6.63
CA GLU A 163 -5.55 -13.54 7.59
C GLU A 163 -6.88 -13.25 6.90
N LEU A 164 -6.92 -12.31 5.95
CA LEU A 164 -8.12 -12.00 5.15
C LEU A 164 -8.59 -13.22 4.34
N ILE A 165 -7.65 -13.93 3.70
CA ILE A 165 -7.96 -15.15 2.94
C ILE A 165 -8.56 -16.22 3.86
N THR A 166 -7.93 -16.47 5.01
CA THR A 166 -8.42 -17.45 5.99
C THR A 166 -9.82 -17.07 6.48
N LEU A 167 -10.06 -15.78 6.74
CA LEU A 167 -11.36 -15.28 7.17
C LEU A 167 -12.42 -15.48 6.09
N ALA A 168 -12.08 -15.23 4.82
CA ALA A 168 -12.99 -15.41 3.67
C ALA A 168 -13.38 -16.88 3.44
N GLN A 169 -12.55 -17.83 3.87
CA GLN A 169 -12.80 -19.26 3.71
C GLN A 169 -13.65 -19.88 4.83
N ARG A 170 -14.01 -19.13 5.88
CA ARG A 170 -14.76 -19.68 7.02
C ARG A 170 -16.19 -20.08 6.59
N PRO A 171 -16.62 -21.33 6.87
CA PRO A 171 -18.00 -21.75 6.64
C PRO A 171 -18.93 -20.94 7.54
N GLY A 172 -19.79 -20.13 6.93
CA GLY A 172 -20.68 -19.18 7.61
C GLY A 172 -20.73 -17.80 6.95
N ALA A 173 -19.68 -17.39 6.21
CA ALA A 173 -19.70 -16.15 5.43
C ALA A 173 -20.60 -16.23 4.16
N THR A 174 -20.99 -17.44 3.75
CA THR A 174 -21.72 -17.72 2.50
C THR A 174 -22.99 -18.56 2.69
N ALA A 175 -23.26 -19.05 3.90
CA ALA A 175 -24.28 -20.07 4.14
C ALA A 175 -25.74 -19.58 4.15
N ASP A 176 -25.97 -18.27 4.06
CA ASP A 176 -27.32 -17.67 4.08
C ASP A 176 -27.82 -17.26 2.67
N ARG A 177 -27.30 -17.91 1.61
CA ARG A 177 -27.69 -17.68 0.20
C ARG A 177 -28.47 -18.83 -0.43
N SER A 178 -28.99 -19.76 0.37
CA SER A 178 -29.88 -20.85 -0.10
C SER A 178 -31.31 -20.58 0.30
#